data_AF-A0A947YRI0-F1
#
_entry.id   AF-A0A947YRI0-F1
#
_cell.length_a   1.000
_cell.length_b   1.000
_cell.length_c   1.000
_cell.angle_alpha   90.00
_cell.angle_beta   90.00
_cell.angle_gamma   90.00
#
_symmetry.space_group_name_H-M   'P 1'
#
loop_
_entity.id
_entity.type
_entity.pdbx_description
1 polymer ?
#
loop_
_entity_poly.entity_id
_entity_poly.type
_entity_poly.pdbx_seq_one_letter_code
_entity_poly.pdbx_strand_id
1 'polypeptide(L)'
;MNYILTSAFVRKFDSYSLKIQGLTFRAVERIKNYLETGQAPYGLRVKKLSKKIYEARITIALWIAFLWKIIQPSFFALATMTTSKGV
;
A
#
# COMPACT_ATOMS: atom_id res chain seq x y z
N MET A 1 -2.43 -14.79 5.79
CA MET A 1 -3.67 -14.09 5.45
C MET A 1 -3.82 -13.89 3.94
N ASN A 2 -5.00 -14.15 3.36
CA ASN A 2 -5.35 -13.84 1.96
C ASN A 2 -5.78 -12.36 1.84
N TYR A 3 -5.56 -11.74 0.68
CA TYR A 3 -5.95 -10.35 0.41
C TYR A 3 -6.64 -10.20 -0.94
N ILE A 4 -7.47 -9.17 -1.06
CA ILE A 4 -8.20 -8.86 -2.29
C ILE A 4 -7.55 -7.64 -2.94
N LEU A 5 -7.16 -7.76 -4.21
CA LEU A 5 -6.72 -6.65 -5.04
C LEU A 5 -7.87 -6.22 -5.96
N THR A 6 -8.18 -4.93 -5.99
CA THR A 6 -9.14 -4.42 -6.99
C THR A 6 -8.51 -4.42 -8.39
N SER A 7 -9.35 -4.50 -9.42
CA SER A 7 -8.91 -4.38 -10.81
C SER A 7 -8.18 -3.05 -11.08
N ALA A 8 -8.60 -1.96 -10.45
CA ALA A 8 -7.94 -0.66 -10.53
C ALA A 8 -6.52 -0.70 -9.94
N PHE A 9 -6.34 -1.39 -8.81
CA PHE A 9 -5.03 -1.59 -8.20
C PHE A 9 -4.11 -2.38 -9.14
N VAL A 10 -4.59 -3.51 -9.68
CA VAL A 10 -3.82 -4.36 -10.60
C VAL A 10 -3.40 -3.58 -11.85
N ARG A 11 -4.35 -2.89 -12.50
CA ARG A 11 -4.05 -2.05 -13.68
C ARG A 11 -2.99 -1.00 -13.38
N LYS A 12 -3.04 -0.36 -12.20
CA LYS A 12 -2.05 0.65 -11.81
C LYS A 12 -0.69 0.02 -11.49
N PHE A 13 -0.68 -1.13 -10.83
CA PHE A 13 0.53 -1.89 -10.55
C PHE A 13 1.25 -2.30 -11.84
N ASP A 14 0.51 -2.85 -12.81
CA ASP A 14 1.05 -3.29 -14.10
C ASP A 14 1.61 -2.12 -14.93
N SER A 15 1.09 -0.91 -14.73
CA SER A 15 1.59 0.31 -15.40
C SER A 15 2.95 0.80 -14.87
N TYR A 16 3.41 0.30 -13.72
CA TYR A 16 4.66 0.73 -13.11
C TYR A 16 5.88 -0.05 -13.61
N SER A 17 7.07 0.53 -13.48
CA SER A 17 8.32 -0.18 -13.75
C SER A 17 8.54 -1.34 -12.78
N LEU A 18 9.32 -2.36 -13.20
CA LEU A 18 9.66 -3.52 -12.37
C LEU A 18 10.20 -3.14 -10.98
N LYS A 19 10.96 -2.04 -10.89
CA LYS A 19 11.46 -1.51 -9.62
C LYS A 19 10.32 -1.09 -8.68
N ILE A 20 9.34 -0.35 -9.19
CA ILE A 20 8.19 0.14 -8.40
C ILE A 20 7.23 -1.00 -8.08
N GLN A 21 7.05 -1.95 -9.00
CA GLN A 21 6.30 -3.18 -8.74
C GLN A 21 6.94 -3.98 -7.60
N GLY A 22 8.26 -4.19 -7.61
CA GLY A 22 8.96 -4.88 -6.52
C GLY A 22 8.84 -4.17 -5.18
N LEU A 23 8.91 -2.83 -5.15
CA LEU A 23 8.68 -2.05 -3.93
C LEU A 23 7.23 -2.17 -3.41
N THR A 24 6.27 -2.14 -4.33
CA THR A 24 4.85 -2.30 -4.01
C THR A 24 4.58 -3.69 -3.42
N PHE A 25 5.16 -4.74 -4.00
CA PHE A 25 5.03 -6.11 -3.50
C PHE A 25 5.57 -6.25 -2.07
N ARG A 26 6.81 -5.80 -1.83
CA ARG A 26 7.42 -5.82 -0.48
C ARG A 26 6.60 -5.02 0.53
N ALA A 27 5.97 -3.94 0.09
CA ALA A 27 5.12 -3.16 0.96
C ALA A 27 3.83 -3.88 1.34
N VAL A 28 3.18 -4.56 0.40
CA VAL A 28 2.01 -5.40 0.69
C VAL A 28 2.37 -6.47 1.71
N GLU A 29 3.54 -7.11 1.59
CA GLU A 29 4.02 -8.07 2.58
C GLU A 29 4.26 -7.45 3.96
N ARG A 30 4.85 -6.26 4.01
CA ARG A 30 5.06 -5.52 5.28
C ARG A 30 3.74 -5.11 5.93
N ILE A 31 2.76 -4.65 5.15
CA ILE A 31 1.42 -4.31 5.63
C ILE A 31 0.76 -5.58 6.19
N LYS A 32 0.86 -6.70 5.48
CA LYS A 32 0.33 -7.99 5.96
C LYS A 32 0.94 -8.36 7.31
N ASN A 33 2.27 -8.31 7.43
CA ASN A 33 2.94 -8.60 8.69
C ASN A 33 2.46 -7.66 9.82
N TYR A 34 2.37 -6.36 9.55
CA TYR A 34 1.82 -5.39 10.50
C TYR A 34 0.39 -5.74 10.95
N LEU A 35 -0.48 -6.18 10.04
CA LEU A 35 -1.85 -6.57 10.36
C LEU A 35 -1.92 -7.88 11.15
N GLU A 36 -0.99 -8.81 10.92
CA GLU A 36 -0.93 -10.10 11.62
C GLU A 36 -0.28 -9.98 13.01
N THR A 37 0.71 -9.11 13.18
CA THR A 37 1.52 -9.00 14.42
C THR A 37 1.24 -7.76 15.26
N GLY A 38 0.57 -6.75 14.67
CA GLY A 38 0.43 -5.42 15.27
C GLY A 38 1.72 -4.59 15.29
N GLN A 39 2.85 -5.14 14.82
CA GLN A 39 4.15 -4.49 14.85
C GLN A 39 4.47 -3.87 13.48
N ALA A 40 4.68 -2.55 13.45
CA ALA A 40 5.04 -1.88 12.22
C ALA A 40 6.55 -2.05 11.97
N PRO A 41 6.96 -2.71 10.85
CA PRO A 41 8.38 -2.81 10.53
C PRO A 41 8.98 -1.43 10.29
N TYR A 42 10.27 -1.27 10.60
CA TYR A 42 10.99 0.00 10.50
C TYR A 42 10.78 0.66 9.12
N GLY A 43 10.31 1.92 9.13
CA GLY A 43 10.03 2.70 7.93
C GLY A 43 8.63 2.54 7.33
N LEU A 44 7.80 1.58 7.77
CA LEU A 44 6.40 1.50 7.37
C LEU A 44 5.58 2.48 8.22
N ARG A 45 4.97 3.49 7.60
CA ARG A 45 4.03 4.39 8.27
C ARG A 45 2.60 4.07 7.83
N VAL A 46 1.78 3.61 8.77
CA VAL A 46 0.35 3.36 8.55
C VAL A 46 -0.46 4.49 9.18
N LYS A 47 -1.26 5.18 8.37
CA LYS A 47 -2.17 6.24 8.80
C LYS A 47 -3.61 5.78 8.60
N LYS A 48 -4.45 5.94 9.63
CA LYS A 48 -5.89 5.74 9.49
C LYS A 48 -6.51 6.94 8.79
N LEU A 49 -7.21 6.72 7.69
CA LEU A 49 -7.95 7.75 6.94
C LEU A 49 -9.42 7.83 7.36
N SER A 50 -10.04 6.68 7.63
CA SER A 50 -11.44 6.59 8.05
C SER A 50 -11.68 5.31 8.87
N LYS A 51 -12.93 5.02 9.25
CA LYS A 51 -13.33 3.94 10.19
C LYS A 51 -12.67 2.59 9.86
N LYS A 52 -12.51 2.26 8.57
CA LYS A 52 -11.87 1.02 8.08
C LYS A 52 -10.81 1.24 7.00
N ILE A 53 -10.48 2.49 6.66
CA ILE A 53 -9.58 2.82 5.55
C ILE A 53 -8.25 3.30 6.11
N TYR A 54 -7.18 2.74 5.58
CA TYR A 54 -5.81 2.98 5.99
C TYR A 54 -4.94 3.30 4.77
N GLU A 55 -3.92 4.11 5.01
CA GLU A 55 -2.88 4.47 4.07
C GLU A 55 -1.54 3.97 4.61
N ALA A 56 -0.83 3.19 3.82
CA ALA A 56 0.55 2.79 4.08
C ALA A 56 1.49 3.59 3.18
N ARG A 57 2.39 4.36 3.79
CA ARG A 57 3.45 5.09 3.09
C ARG A 57 4.71 4.24 3.06
N ILE A 58 5.16 3.95 1.85
CA ILE A 58 6.29 3.06 1.58
C ILE A 58 7.52 3.90 1.27
N THR A 59 7.32 4.93 0.46
CA THR A 59 8.30 5.98 0.18
C THR A 59 7.57 7.32 0.15
N ILE A 60 8.31 8.42 0.05
CA ILE A 60 7.74 9.77 -0.18
C ILE A 60 6.78 9.73 -1.38
N ALA A 61 7.14 8.97 -2.41
CA ALA A 61 6.46 8.92 -3.68
C ALA A 61 5.61 7.65 -3.91
N LEU A 62 5.42 6.74 -2.95
CA LEU A 62 4.64 5.51 -3.16
C LEU A 62 3.77 5.15 -1.94
N TRP A 63 2.46 5.23 -2.14
CA TRP A 63 1.46 5.11 -1.09
C TRP A 63 0.43 4.04 -1.50
N ILE A 64 0.01 3.22 -0.54
CA ILE A 64 -1.01 2.18 -0.72
C ILE A 64 -2.21 2.47 0.17
N ALA A 65 -3.40 2.57 -0.41
CA ALA A 65 -4.63 2.61 0.35
C ALA A 65 -5.26 1.21 0.45
N PHE A 66 -5.63 0.83 1.66
CA PHE A 66 -6.25 -0.47 1.93
C PHE A 66 -7.36 -0.37 2.96
N LEU A 67 -8.32 -1.27 2.84
CA LEU A 67 -9.44 -1.43 3.76
C LEU A 67 -9.13 -2.60 4.68
N TRP A 68 -9.12 -2.35 5.99
CA TRP A 68 -8.95 -3.40 6.98
C TRP A 68 -10.34 -3.97 7.35
N LYS A 69 -10.60 -5.22 6.96
CA LYS A 69 -11.65 -6.05 7.56
C LYS A 69 -11.00 -7.09 8.45
N ILE A 70 -11.61 -7.38 9.61
CA ILE A 70 -11.11 -8.32 10.64
C ILE A 70 -10.62 -9.66 10.06
N ILE A 71 -11.16 -10.08 8.92
CA ILE A 71 -10.87 -11.37 8.30
C ILE A 71 -9.89 -11.24 7.11
N GLN A 72 -9.95 -10.17 6.32
CA GLN A 72 -9.11 -9.98 5.11
C GLN A 72 -8.93 -8.50 4.75
N PRO A 73 -7.69 -8.02 4.50
CA PRO A 73 -7.47 -6.70 3.93
C PRO A 73 -7.78 -6.65 2.43
N SER A 74 -8.30 -5.51 1.97
CA SER A 74 -8.57 -5.24 0.55
C SER A 74 -7.81 -4.01 0.08
N PHE A 75 -6.95 -4.15 -0.94
CA PHE A 75 -6.13 -3.08 -1.49
C PHE A 75 -6.80 -2.48 -2.73
N PHE A 76 -7.00 -1.17 -2.74
CA PHE A 76 -7.85 -0.52 -3.75
C PHE A 76 -7.22 0.69 -4.44
N ALA A 77 -6.12 1.24 -3.92
CA ALA A 77 -5.42 2.31 -4.63
C ALA A 77 -3.90 2.28 -4.42
N LEU A 78 -3.19 2.61 -5.50
CA LEU A 78 -1.76 2.88 -5.55
C LEU A 78 -1.58 4.31 -6.05
N ALA A 79 -0.98 5.16 -5.23
CA ALA A 79 -0.64 6.51 -5.63
C ALA A 79 0.88 6.64 -5.68
N THR A 80 1.40 7.13 -6.80
CA THR A 80 2.76 7.65 -6.87
C THR A 80 2.71 9.17 -6.91
N MET A 81 3.29 9.85 -5.93
CA MET A 81 3.49 11.30 -6.06
C MET A 81 4.69 11.52 -6.97
N THR A 82 4.44 11.93 -8.21
CA THR A 82 5.45 12.65 -8.99
C THR A 82 5.71 13.95 -8.24
N THR A 83 6.86 14.07 -7.59
CA THR A 83 7.38 15.39 -7.22
C THR A 83 7.54 16.15 -8.53
N SER A 84 6.59 17.02 -8.88
CA SER A 84 6.90 18.08 -9.83
C SER A 84 8.01 18.87 -9.17
N LYS A 85 9.25 18.71 -9.63
CA LYS A 85 10.21 19.79 -9.51
C LYS A 85 9.61 20.92 -10.34
N GLY A 86 8.85 21.79 -9.66
CA GLY A 86 8.55 23.11 -10.19
C GLY A 86 9.88 23.79 -10.43
N VAL A 87 9.98 24.33 -11.65
CA VAL A 87 11.02 25.17 -12.24
C VAL A 87 11.72 26.07 -11.22
#